data_AF-A0A1V1PVI8-F1
#
_entry.id   AF-A0A1V1PVI8-F1
#
_cell.length_a   1.000
_cell.length_b   1.000
_cell.length_c   1.000
_cell.angle_alpha   90.00
_cell.angle_beta   90.00
_cell.angle_gamma   90.00
#
_symmetry.space_group_name_H-M   'P 1'
#
loop_
_entity.id
_entity.type
_entity.pdbx_description
1 polymer ?
#
loop_
_entity_poly.entity_id
_entity_poly.type
_entity_poly.pdbx_seq_one_letter_code
_entity_poly.pdbx_strand_id
1 'polypeptide(L)'
;MRLAALSLLALAACGQPAEPPAAAPMEAEESSALPVPSSGPNSAPRYVGLWAASQEMCADPAWRFEPRRISTKGEVSCDLNTVSDIPGGYAIDAACTAEGALSLHPQMRITFAESAGAMMIEDGPWPDPPGLVYCAALPEATP
;
A
#
# COMPACT_ATOMS: atom_id res chain seq x y z
N MET A 1 -29.78 -42.78 61.84
CA MET A 1 -28.97 -43.55 62.82
C MET A 1 -27.61 -43.80 62.18
N ARG A 2 -26.53 -43.28 62.79
CA ARG A 2 -25.07 -43.46 62.51
C ARG A 2 -24.55 -42.88 61.17
N LEU A 3 -23.79 -41.77 61.13
CA LEU A 3 -22.42 -41.42 61.58
C LEU A 3 -21.24 -42.08 60.82
N ALA A 4 -20.36 -41.18 60.34
CA ALA A 4 -18.91 -41.29 60.09
C ALA A 4 -18.47 -41.96 58.76
N ALA A 5 -17.44 -41.54 58.03
CA ALA A 5 -16.33 -40.63 58.32
C ALA A 5 -15.67 -40.05 57.05
N LEU A 6 -15.07 -38.87 57.25
CA LEU A 6 -13.97 -38.18 56.57
C LEU A 6 -13.17 -38.93 55.49
N SER A 7 -12.76 -38.18 54.45
CA SER A 7 -11.33 -37.95 54.17
C SER A 7 -11.13 -36.74 53.25
N LEU A 8 -10.31 -35.80 53.76
CA LEU A 8 -9.84 -34.60 53.10
C LEU A 8 -8.87 -34.95 51.97
N LEU A 9 -8.91 -34.20 50.87
CA LEU A 9 -7.69 -33.75 50.18
C LEU A 9 -7.88 -32.29 49.76
N ALA A 10 -7.31 -31.41 50.58
CA ALA A 10 -7.01 -30.04 50.20
C ALA A 10 -5.82 -30.05 49.24
N LEU A 11 -6.03 -29.59 48.01
CA LEU A 11 -4.95 -29.12 47.14
C LEU A 11 -5.12 -27.62 46.94
N ALA A 12 -4.55 -26.88 47.89
CA ALA A 12 -4.17 -25.50 47.68
C ALA A 12 -2.99 -25.50 46.69
N ALA A 13 -3.28 -25.35 45.40
CA ALA A 13 -2.29 -24.95 44.42
C ALA A 13 -2.40 -23.43 44.25
N CYS A 14 -1.65 -22.69 45.06
CA CYS A 14 -1.33 -21.29 44.80
C CYS A 14 -0.42 -21.24 43.56
N GLY A 15 -1.03 -21.18 42.38
CA GLY A 15 -0.33 -20.85 41.15
C GLY A 15 -0.16 -19.33 41.07
N GLN A 16 1.10 -18.87 41.12
CA GLN A 16 1.49 -17.49 40.89
C GLN A 16 0.85 -16.94 39.60
N PRO A 17 0.32 -15.70 39.59
CA PRO A 17 0.03 -15.01 38.35
C PRO A 17 1.35 -14.88 37.58
N ALA A 18 1.48 -15.63 36.49
CA ALA A 18 2.52 -15.37 35.51
C ALA A 18 2.20 -13.98 34.92
N GLU A 19 3.03 -13.01 35.26
CA GLU A 19 3.04 -11.71 34.62
C GLU A 19 3.16 -11.96 33.12
N PRO A 20 2.19 -11.54 32.29
CA PRO A 20 2.27 -11.79 30.86
C PRO A 20 3.54 -11.12 30.35
N PRO A 21 4.36 -11.81 29.54
CA PRO A 21 5.54 -11.20 28.96
C PRO A 21 5.10 -9.92 28.25
N ALA A 22 5.84 -8.83 28.50
CA ALA A 22 5.68 -7.57 27.80
C ALA A 22 5.44 -7.87 26.32
N ALA A 23 4.28 -7.46 25.83
CA ALA A 23 3.92 -7.64 24.44
C ALA A 23 5.10 -7.16 23.58
N ALA A 24 5.72 -8.11 22.86
CA ALA A 24 6.53 -7.75 21.71
C ALA A 24 5.69 -6.77 20.88
N PRO A 25 6.29 -5.73 20.28
CA PRO A 25 5.53 -4.86 19.40
C PRO A 25 4.80 -5.76 18.41
N MET A 26 3.46 -5.75 18.48
CA MET A 26 2.63 -6.32 17.44
C MET A 26 3.16 -5.71 16.16
N GLU A 27 3.77 -6.55 15.33
CA GLU A 27 4.00 -6.23 13.93
C GLU A 27 2.66 -5.70 13.44
N ALA A 28 2.64 -4.41 13.13
CA ALA A 28 1.45 -3.73 12.68
C ALA A 28 0.86 -4.59 11.57
N GLU A 29 -0.41 -4.96 11.72
CA GLU A 29 -1.20 -5.38 10.56
C GLU A 29 -0.90 -4.36 9.47
N GLU A 30 -0.29 -4.81 8.38
CA GLU A 30 0.11 -4.01 7.24
C GLU A 30 -1.17 -3.59 6.52
N SER A 31 -1.91 -2.69 7.18
CA SER A 31 -3.05 -1.99 6.61
C SER A 31 -2.50 -1.24 5.41
N SER A 32 -3.26 -1.28 4.31
CA SER A 32 -3.07 -0.59 3.04
C SER A 32 -3.02 0.94 3.24
N ALA A 33 -2.04 1.43 3.99
CA ALA A 33 -1.86 2.82 4.27
C ALA A 33 -1.13 3.43 3.08
N LEU A 34 -1.64 4.58 2.63
CA LEU A 34 -0.94 5.35 1.61
C LEU A 34 0.48 5.70 2.11
N PRO A 35 1.47 5.74 1.21
CA PRO A 35 2.81 6.19 1.57
C PRO A 35 2.73 7.60 2.14
N VAL A 36 3.53 7.89 3.17
CA VAL A 36 3.54 9.22 3.79
C VAL A 36 4.10 10.23 2.79
N PRO A 37 3.51 11.44 2.65
CA PRO A 37 4.08 12.47 1.81
C PRO A 37 5.52 12.80 2.22
N SER A 38 6.48 12.55 1.33
CA SER A 38 7.88 12.91 1.56
C SER A 38 8.06 14.42 1.34
N SER A 39 8.66 15.10 2.32
CA SER A 39 8.91 16.54 2.27
C SER A 39 10.40 16.81 2.07
N GLY A 40 10.77 17.46 0.96
CA GLY A 40 12.14 17.90 0.70
C GLY A 40 12.47 17.96 -0.80
N PRO A 41 13.46 18.76 -1.22
CA PRO A 41 13.75 19.03 -2.63
C PRO A 41 14.19 17.80 -3.43
N ASN A 42 14.66 16.75 -2.75
CA ASN A 42 15.11 15.49 -3.36
C ASN A 42 14.22 14.30 -2.98
N SER A 43 13.03 14.57 -2.44
CA SER A 43 12.08 13.51 -2.09
C SER A 43 11.44 12.95 -3.36
N ALA A 44 11.34 11.63 -3.45
CA ALA A 44 10.56 11.01 -4.51
C ALA A 44 9.08 11.44 -4.38
N PRO A 45 8.37 11.66 -5.52
CA PRO A 45 6.93 11.89 -5.49
C PRO A 45 6.20 10.74 -4.78
N ARG A 46 5.11 11.06 -4.06
CA ARG A 46 4.35 10.09 -3.26
C ARG A 46 3.76 8.94 -4.07
N TYR A 47 3.53 9.13 -5.37
CA TYR A 47 3.02 8.08 -6.25
C TYR A 47 4.09 7.02 -6.60
N VAL A 48 5.37 7.26 -6.33
CA VAL A 48 6.44 6.32 -6.68
C VAL A 48 6.37 5.08 -5.80
N GLY A 49 6.30 3.92 -6.43
CA GLY A 49 6.15 2.64 -5.73
C GLY A 49 5.53 1.53 -6.59
N LEU A 50 5.29 0.40 -5.95
CA LEU A 50 4.50 -0.70 -6.46
C LEU A 50 3.08 -0.57 -5.94
N TRP A 51 2.11 -0.73 -6.83
CA TRP A 51 0.70 -0.53 -6.56
C TRP A 51 -0.13 -1.68 -7.14
N ALA A 52 -1.30 -1.93 -6.55
CA ALA A 52 -2.23 -2.95 -7.01
C ALA A 52 -3.68 -2.50 -6.81
N ALA A 53 -4.63 -3.14 -7.49
CA ALA A 53 -6.05 -2.79 -7.35
C ALA A 53 -6.69 -3.36 -6.07
N SER A 54 -5.99 -4.22 -5.32
CA SER A 54 -6.39 -4.74 -4.01
C SER A 54 -5.16 -5.25 -3.24
N GLN A 55 -5.29 -5.43 -1.92
CA GLN A 55 -4.19 -5.94 -1.08
C GLN A 55 -3.74 -7.35 -1.49
N GLU A 56 -4.68 -8.20 -1.90
CA GLU A 56 -4.39 -9.57 -2.37
C GLU A 56 -3.47 -9.56 -3.60
N MET A 57 -3.64 -8.56 -4.47
CA MET A 57 -2.82 -8.39 -5.67
C MET A 57 -1.44 -7.77 -5.39
N CYS A 58 -1.14 -7.37 -4.15
CA CYS A 58 0.21 -6.93 -3.79
C CYS A 58 1.24 -8.07 -3.76
N ALA A 59 0.79 -9.33 -3.72
CA ALA A 59 1.68 -10.48 -3.91
C ALA A 59 2.29 -10.51 -5.32
N ASP A 60 1.63 -9.89 -6.30
CA ASP A 60 2.12 -9.75 -7.66
C ASP A 60 1.64 -8.42 -8.30
N PRO A 61 2.22 -7.27 -7.90
CA PRO A 61 1.65 -5.96 -8.19
C PRO A 61 1.67 -5.68 -9.69
N ALA A 62 0.50 -5.35 -10.22
CA ALA A 62 0.33 -5.09 -11.65
C ALA A 62 0.86 -3.71 -12.06
N TRP A 63 1.06 -2.78 -11.12
CA TRP A 63 1.42 -1.39 -11.42
C TRP A 63 2.76 -1.01 -10.78
N ARG A 64 3.64 -0.44 -11.60
CA ARG A 64 4.93 0.09 -11.18
C ARG A 64 5.01 1.56 -11.58
N PHE A 65 5.18 2.42 -10.58
CA PHE A 65 5.30 3.85 -10.72
C PHE A 65 6.71 4.31 -10.36
N GLU A 66 7.42 4.80 -11.37
CA GLU A 66 8.73 5.43 -11.27
C GLU A 66 8.58 6.95 -11.41
N PRO A 67 9.58 7.76 -10.99
CA PRO A 67 9.47 9.23 -11.02
C PRO A 67 9.14 9.83 -12.40
N ARG A 68 9.39 9.09 -13.48
CA ARG A 68 9.21 9.53 -14.86
C ARG A 68 8.50 8.50 -15.73
N ARG A 69 8.00 7.41 -15.16
CA ARG A 69 7.38 6.32 -15.91
C ARG A 69 6.31 5.59 -15.11
N ILE A 70 5.23 5.21 -15.78
CA ILE A 70 4.23 4.27 -15.26
C ILE A 70 4.26 3.04 -16.15
N SER A 71 4.26 1.85 -15.57
CA SER A 71 4.19 0.60 -16.31
C SER A 71 3.22 -0.38 -15.65
N THR A 72 2.52 -1.14 -16.48
CA THR A 72 1.58 -2.17 -16.05
C THR A 72 1.97 -3.55 -16.61
N LYS A 73 1.51 -4.63 -15.97
CA LYS A 73 1.81 -6.02 -16.39
C LYS A 73 1.14 -6.51 -17.70
N GLY A 74 0.48 -5.64 -18.46
CA GLY A 74 -0.20 -5.99 -19.72
C GLY A 74 0.57 -5.48 -20.93
N GLU A 75 0.37 -4.20 -21.28
CA GLU A 75 1.12 -3.55 -22.38
C GLU A 75 1.28 -2.03 -22.18
N VAL A 76 0.68 -1.44 -21.14
CA VAL A 76 0.66 0.01 -21.03
C VAL A 76 1.90 0.53 -20.33
N SER A 77 2.63 1.40 -21.03
CA SER A 77 3.74 2.18 -20.50
C SER A 77 3.53 3.65 -20.80
N CYS A 78 3.67 4.51 -19.79
CA CYS A 78 3.60 5.96 -19.95
C CYS A 78 4.93 6.59 -19.54
N ASP A 79 5.49 7.45 -20.39
CA ASP A 79 6.55 8.37 -20.00
C ASP A 79 5.92 9.68 -19.50
N LEU A 80 6.32 10.11 -18.30
CA LEU A 80 5.79 11.31 -17.63
C LEU A 80 6.68 12.49 -18.00
N ASN A 81 6.25 13.30 -18.96
CA ASN A 81 7.02 14.43 -19.51
C ASN A 81 7.16 15.57 -18.51
N THR A 82 6.08 15.89 -17.81
CA THR A 82 6.04 16.92 -16.76
C THR A 82 5.22 16.41 -15.60
N VAL A 83 5.68 16.67 -14.38
CA VAL A 83 4.97 16.33 -13.15
C VAL A 83 4.95 17.59 -12.29
N SER A 84 3.76 18.05 -11.96
CA SER A 84 3.54 19.26 -11.16
C SER A 84 2.67 18.94 -9.96
N ASP A 85 3.04 19.42 -8.79
CA ASP A 85 2.21 19.31 -7.58
C ASP A 85 0.91 20.09 -7.76
N ILE A 86 -0.21 19.48 -7.36
CA ILE A 86 -1.52 20.11 -7.25
C ILE A 86 -2.13 19.76 -5.89
N PRO A 87 -3.17 20.49 -5.44
CA PRO A 87 -3.89 20.09 -4.24
C PRO A 87 -4.37 18.63 -4.33
N GLY A 88 -3.93 17.79 -3.40
CA GLY A 88 -4.33 16.39 -3.32
C GLY A 88 -3.57 15.41 -4.23
N GLY A 89 -2.55 15.85 -4.97
CA GLY A 89 -1.73 14.96 -5.79
C GLY A 89 -0.92 15.65 -6.88
N TYR A 90 -0.96 15.13 -8.10
CA TYR A 90 -0.09 15.52 -9.21
C TYR A 90 -0.87 15.70 -10.51
N ALA A 91 -0.55 16.77 -11.24
CA ALA A 91 -0.92 16.93 -12.65
C ALA A 91 0.27 16.52 -13.53
N ILE A 92 -0.02 15.72 -14.56
CA ILE A 92 0.99 15.05 -15.37
C ILE A 92 0.68 15.23 -16.85
N ASP A 93 1.70 15.62 -17.61
CA ASP A 93 1.75 15.44 -19.06
C ASP A 93 2.39 14.09 -19.34
N ALA A 94 1.64 13.17 -19.93
CA ALA A 94 2.11 11.82 -20.23
C ALA A 94 1.97 11.46 -21.71
N ALA A 95 2.96 10.71 -22.21
CA ALA A 95 2.89 10.00 -23.48
C ALA A 95 2.80 8.50 -23.18
N CYS A 96 1.68 7.87 -23.55
CA CYS A 96 1.40 6.48 -23.21
C CYS A 96 1.34 5.61 -24.46
N THR A 97 2.01 4.46 -24.40
CA THR A 97 1.90 3.39 -25.39
C THR A 97 1.06 2.26 -24.82
N ALA A 98 0.04 1.83 -25.56
CA ALA A 98 -0.78 0.66 -25.25
C ALA A 98 -1.00 -0.12 -26.55
N GLU A 99 -0.76 -1.44 -26.54
CA GLU A 99 -0.89 -2.29 -27.74
C GLU A 99 -0.12 -1.75 -28.97
N GLY A 100 0.99 -1.04 -28.75
CA GLY A 100 1.80 -0.40 -29.79
C GLY A 100 1.25 0.94 -30.32
N ALA A 101 0.09 1.40 -29.85
CA ALA A 101 -0.47 2.70 -30.18
C ALA A 101 -0.04 3.78 -29.18
N LEU A 102 0.47 4.91 -29.70
CA LEU A 102 0.82 6.08 -28.89
C LEU A 102 -0.41 6.97 -28.68
N SER A 103 -0.60 7.43 -27.45
CA SER A 103 -1.62 8.40 -27.04
C SER A 103 -1.00 9.47 -26.13
N LEU A 104 -1.52 10.69 -26.20
CA LEU A 104 -1.05 11.82 -25.39
C LEU A 104 -2.12 12.18 -24.35
N HIS A 105 -1.67 12.38 -23.11
CA HIS A 105 -2.51 12.69 -21.95
C HIS A 105 -1.94 13.92 -21.24
N PRO A 106 -2.20 15.15 -21.74
CA PRO A 106 -1.62 16.39 -21.21
C PRO A 106 -2.21 16.82 -19.86
N GLN A 107 -3.24 16.15 -19.37
CA GLN A 107 -3.96 16.48 -18.14
C GLN A 107 -4.18 15.25 -17.25
N MET A 108 -3.36 14.20 -17.38
CA MET A 108 -3.47 13.03 -16.51
C MET A 108 -3.29 13.46 -15.05
N ARG A 109 -4.12 12.94 -14.15
CA ARG A 109 -4.06 13.28 -12.73
C ARG A 109 -3.82 12.05 -11.88
N ILE A 110 -2.97 12.20 -10.88
CA ILE A 110 -2.85 11.24 -9.79
C ILE A 110 -3.32 11.94 -8.53
N THR A 111 -4.28 11.37 -7.82
CA THR A 111 -4.78 11.91 -6.54
C THR A 111 -4.84 10.83 -5.47
N PHE A 112 -4.93 11.25 -4.21
CA PHE A 112 -4.93 10.35 -3.06
C PHE A 112 -6.23 10.48 -2.27
N ALA A 113 -7.01 9.39 -2.23
CA ALA A 113 -8.21 9.28 -1.42
C ALA A 113 -7.81 8.80 -0.01
N GLU A 114 -7.44 9.75 0.86
CA GLU A 114 -6.92 9.45 2.21
C GLU A 114 -7.87 8.58 3.05
N SER A 115 -9.18 8.80 2.94
CA SER A 115 -10.19 8.00 3.67
C SER A 115 -10.32 6.56 3.18
N ALA A 116 -9.88 6.28 1.95
CA ALA A 116 -9.93 4.96 1.33
C ALA A 116 -8.56 4.27 1.25
N GLY A 117 -7.48 4.96 1.63
CA GLY A 117 -6.12 4.42 1.51
C GLY A 117 -5.69 4.15 0.06
N ALA A 118 -6.27 4.87 -0.91
CA ALA A 118 -6.11 4.57 -2.34
C ALA A 118 -5.58 5.74 -3.16
N MET A 119 -4.79 5.42 -4.18
CA MET A 119 -4.39 6.33 -5.24
C MET A 119 -5.35 6.19 -6.42
N MET A 120 -5.80 7.31 -6.97
CA MET A 120 -6.68 7.39 -8.13
C MET A 120 -5.93 7.96 -9.32
N ILE A 121 -6.25 7.46 -10.52
CA ILE A 121 -5.73 7.98 -11.78
C ILE A 121 -6.90 8.48 -12.61
N GLU A 122 -6.78 9.66 -13.20
CA GLU A 122 -7.78 10.23 -14.12
C GLU A 122 -7.11 10.63 -15.43
N ASP A 123 -7.89 10.64 -16.51
CA ASP A 123 -7.43 11.05 -17.85
C ASP A 123 -6.17 10.31 -18.33
N GLY A 124 -6.06 9.03 -17.98
CA GLY A 124 -5.02 8.12 -18.48
C GLY A 124 -5.52 7.20 -19.60
N PRO A 125 -4.65 6.32 -20.13
CA PRO A 125 -5.00 5.37 -21.21
C PRO A 125 -5.93 4.24 -20.78
N TRP A 126 -6.23 4.10 -19.48
CA TRP A 126 -7.08 3.03 -18.94
C TRP A 126 -8.52 3.52 -18.83
N PRO A 127 -9.52 2.83 -19.43
CA PRO A 127 -10.92 3.15 -19.20
C PRO A 127 -11.29 2.75 -17.77
N ASP A 128 -11.76 3.71 -16.97
CA ASP A 128 -12.19 3.51 -15.58
C ASP A 128 -11.15 2.80 -14.70
N PRO A 129 -9.97 3.41 -14.46
CA PRO A 129 -8.93 2.77 -13.67
C PRO A 129 -9.41 2.51 -12.23
N PRO A 130 -9.06 1.35 -11.65
CA PRO A 130 -9.40 1.07 -10.25
C PRO A 130 -8.64 2.01 -9.32
N GLY A 131 -9.18 2.19 -8.11
CA GLY A 131 -8.38 2.72 -7.00
C GLY A 131 -7.24 1.76 -6.68
N LEU A 132 -6.04 2.31 -6.53
CA LEU A 132 -4.82 1.53 -6.32
C LEU A 132 -4.36 1.61 -4.87
N VAL A 133 -4.14 0.47 -4.24
CA VAL A 133 -3.50 0.37 -2.93
C VAL A 133 -1.99 0.29 -3.09
N TYR A 134 -1.28 0.89 -2.13
CA TYR A 134 0.17 0.83 -2.08
C TYR A 134 0.62 -0.54 -1.61
N CYS A 135 1.58 -1.14 -2.32
CA CYS A 135 2.11 -2.46 -1.98
C CYS A 135 3.49 -2.37 -1.36
N ALA A 136 4.42 -1.67 -2.01
CA ALA A 136 5.80 -1.56 -1.56
C ALA A 136 6.54 -0.43 -2.26
N ALA A 137 7.71 -0.06 -1.72
CA ALA A 137 8.63 0.79 -2.44
C ALA A 137 9.17 0.06 -3.69
N LEU A 138 9.63 0.82 -4.68
CA LEU A 138 10.35 0.21 -5.80
C LEU A 138 11.61 -0.52 -5.28
N PRO A 139 11.95 -1.69 -5.83
CA PRO A 139 13.23 -2.32 -5.52
C PRO A 139 14.36 -1.38 -5.95
N GLU A 140 15.35 -1.21 -5.08
CA GLU A 140 16.56 -0.45 -5.43
C GLU A 140 17.20 -1.06 -6.67
N ALA A 141 17.54 -0.21 -7.64
CA ALA A 141 18.26 -0.67 -8.82
C ALA A 141 19.60 -1.26 -8.36
N THR A 142 19.76 -2.57 -8.48
CA THR A 142 21.06 -3.22 -8.22
C THR A 142 22.03 -2.77 -9.31
N PRO A 143 23.20 -2.20 -8.96
CA PRO A 143 24.18 -1.68 -9.93
C PRO A 143 24.79 -2.77 -10.80
#